data_AF-A0A351K5U9-F1
#
_entry.id   AF-A0A351K5U9-F1
#
_cell.length_a   1.000
_cell.length_b   1.000
_cell.length_c   1.000
_cell.angle_alpha   90.00
_cell.angle_beta   90.00
_cell.angle_gamma   90.00
#
_symmetry.space_group_name_H-M   'P 1'
#
loop_
_entity.id
_entity.type
_entity.pdbx_description
1 polymer ?
#
loop_
_entity_poly.entity_id
_entity_poly.type
_entity_poly.pdbx_seq_one_letter_code
_entity_poly.pdbx_strand_id
1 'polypeptide(L)' 'MEWVTTTGRSVEDATEAALDQLGVAADEADIEVLEEPKSGL' A
#
# COMPACT_ATOMS: atom_id res chain seq x y z
N MET A 1 -13.24 4.73 10.26
CA MET A 1 -11.88 4.57 9.73
C MET A 1 -12.02 3.65 8.54
N GLU A 2 -11.81 4.19 7.35
CA GLU A 2 -11.83 3.43 6.09
C GLU A 2 -10.39 2.97 5.83
N TRP A 3 -10.21 1.70 5.49
CA TRP A 3 -8.91 1.11 5.20
C TRP A 3 -9.02 0.36 3.88
N VAL A 4 -7.96 0.43 3.07
CA VAL A 4 -7.88 -0.26 1.79
C VAL A 4 -6.70 -1.23 1.82
N THR A 5 -6.86 -2.39 1.22
CA THR A 5 -5.80 -3.37 1.05
C THR A 5 -5.49 -3.49 -0.43
N THR A 6 -4.22 -3.38 -0.77
CA THR A 6 -3.75 -3.55 -2.13
C THR A 6 -2.43 -4.29 -2.16
N THR A 7 -2.09 -4.83 -3.32
CA THR A 7 -0.90 -5.63 -3.55
C THR A 7 -0.19 -5.11 -4.80
N GLY A 8 1.12 -4.96 -4.70
CA GLY A 8 1.97 -4.45 -5.79
C GLY A 8 3.22 -5.28 -5.95
N ARG A 9 4.03 -4.93 -6.96
CA ARG A 9 5.32 -5.62 -7.20
C ARG A 9 6.37 -5.21 -6.16
N SER A 10 6.18 -4.06 -5.54
CA SER A 10 6.94 -3.53 -4.40
C SER A 10 5.98 -2.96 -3.36
N VAL A 11 6.47 -2.74 -2.14
CA VAL A 11 5.71 -2.03 -1.10
C VAL A 11 5.32 -0.64 -1.58
N GLU A 12 6.22 0.07 -2.27
CA GLU A 12 5.99 1.42 -2.79
C GLU A 12 4.86 1.47 -3.82
N ASP A 13 4.83 0.52 -4.75
CA ASP A 13 3.79 0.36 -5.78
C ASP A 13 2.42 0.03 -5.14
N ALA A 14 2.42 -0.82 -4.10
CA ALA A 14 1.22 -1.09 -3.32
C ALA A 14 0.76 0.16 -2.55
N THR A 15 1.67 0.86 -1.89
CA THR A 15 1.36 2.08 -1.14
C THR A 15 0.72 3.14 -2.03
N GLU A 16 1.30 3.44 -3.20
CA GLU A 16 0.78 4.45 -4.11
C GLU A 16 -0.65 4.10 -4.57
N ALA A 17 -0.88 2.83 -4.93
CA ALA A 17 -2.21 2.35 -5.31
C ALA A 17 -3.24 2.40 -4.17
N ALA A 18 -2.81 2.20 -2.92
CA ALA A 18 -3.67 2.33 -1.75
C ALA A 18 -4.05 3.78 -1.49
N LEU A 19 -3.08 4.69 -1.56
CA LEU A 19 -3.30 6.12 -1.36
C LEU A 19 -4.23 6.70 -2.42
N ASP A 20 -4.06 6.31 -3.68
CA ASP A 20 -4.95 6.71 -4.77
C ASP A 20 -6.40 6.23 -4.57
N GLN A 21 -6.59 5.01 -4.06
CA GLN A 21 -7.93 4.51 -3.73
C GLN A 21 -8.56 5.22 -2.54
N LEU A 22 -7.77 5.53 -1.53
CA LEU A 22 -8.23 6.21 -0.33
C LEU A 22 -8.42 7.73 -0.57
N GLY A 23 -7.76 8.28 -1.60
CA GLY A 23 -7.85 9.68 -2.01
C GLY A 23 -7.17 10.65 -1.05
N VAL A 24 -6.13 10.19 -0.34
CA VAL A 24 -5.40 10.97 0.68
C VAL A 24 -3.90 10.99 0.37
N ALA A 25 -3.17 11.96 0.94
CA ALA A 25 -1.72 11.99 0.82
C ALA A 25 -1.03 10.91 1.68
N ALA A 26 0.21 10.57 1.33
CA ALA A 26 1.02 9.60 2.07
C ALA A 26 1.25 10.02 3.53
N ASP A 27 1.29 11.32 3.79
CA ASP A 27 1.44 11.94 5.11
C ASP A 27 0.14 11.96 5.93
N GLU A 28 -1.00 11.65 5.33
CA GLU A 28 -2.32 11.62 5.96
C GLU A 28 -2.82 10.18 6.26
N ALA A 29 -2.07 9.15 5.84
CA ALA A 29 -2.44 7.75 5.99
C ALA A 29 -1.37 6.93 6.74
N ASP A 30 -1.83 6.01 7.59
CA ASP A 30 -0.97 5.01 8.20
C ASP A 30 -0.78 3.81 7.26
N ILE A 31 0.47 3.41 7.04
CA ILE A 31 0.82 2.27 6.18
C ILE A 31 1.15 1.06 7.05
N GLU A 32 0.40 -0.02 6.84
CA GLU A 32 0.66 -1.32 7.46
C GLU A 32 1.02 -2.35 6.37
N VAL A 33 2.25 -2.86 6.40
CA VAL A 33 2.71 -3.89 5.46
C VAL A 33 2.33 -5.28 6.01
N LEU A 34 1.36 -5.93 5.37
CA LEU A 34 0.90 -7.27 5.76
C LEU A 34 1.81 -8.39 5.24
N GLU A 35 2.30 -8.27 4.00
CA GLU A 35 3.20 -9.24 3.38
C GLU A 35 4.24 -8.53 2.49
N GLU A 36 5.51 -8.87 2.66
CA GLU A 36 6.59 -8.36 1.81
C GLU A 36 6.60 -9.07 0.44
N PRO A 37 6.90 -8.34 -0.65
CA PRO A 37 6.97 -8.92 -1.98
C PRO A 37 8.04 -10.01 -2.02
N LYS A 38 7.62 -11.25 -2.25
CA LYS A 38 8.54 -12.38 -2.40
C LYS A 38 9.14 -12.30 -3.81
N SER A 39 10.36 -11.76 -3.92
CA SER A 39 11.18 -11.97 -5.12
C SER A 39 11.50 -13.46 -5.19
N GLY A 40 10.80 -14.17 -6.07
CA GLY A 40 10.92 -15.62 -6.20
C GLY A 40 12.34 -16.05 -6.60
N LEU A 41 12.76 -17.17 -6.00
CA LEU A 41 13.88 -18.00 -6.47
C LEU A 41 13.68 -18.47 -7.92
#